data_AF-A0A3N5FZ41-F1
#
_entry.id   AF-A0A3N5FZ41-F1
#
_cell.length_a   1.000
_cell.length_b   1.000
_cell.length_c   1.000
_cell.angle_alpha   90.00
_cell.angle_beta   90.00
_cell.angle_gamma   90.00
#
_symmetry.space_group_name_H-M   'P 1'
#
loop_
_entity.id
_entity.type
_entity.pdbx_description
1 polymer ?
#
loop_
_entity_poly.entity_id
_entity_poly.type
_entity_poly.pdbx_seq_one_letter_code
_entity_poly.pdbx_strand_id
1 'polypeptide(L)'
;MLHRPLLTAFALFLLAAGAQAQSAGERDLALGREALARKDHIAALEHLSRATGSLDPERDRESLADAWLQLGLTYLNGLDRPEPALGAFVKSAETAASPESAWLWASVAAEKLGR
;
A
#
# COMPACT_ATOMS: atom_id res chain seq x y z
N MET A 1 48.33 26.73 -15.21
CA MET A 1 46.98 26.60 -15.80
C MET A 1 46.06 26.05 -14.73
N LEU A 2 45.17 26.90 -14.23
CA LEU A 2 44.35 26.73 -13.04
C LEU A 2 43.09 25.89 -13.32
N HIS A 3 42.75 25.01 -12.37
CA HIS A 3 41.44 24.49 -11.97
C HIS A 3 40.37 24.15 -13.02
N ARG A 4 39.97 22.86 -13.05
CA ARG A 4 38.58 22.39 -12.82
C ARG A 4 38.42 20.86 -13.02
N PRO A 5 38.47 20.05 -11.96
CA PRO A 5 37.80 18.74 -11.97
C PRO A 5 36.66 18.63 -10.94
N LEU A 6 36.39 19.70 -10.17
CA LEU A 6 35.46 19.65 -9.03
C LEU A 6 33.97 19.80 -9.38
N LEU A 7 33.63 20.18 -10.62
CA LEU A 7 32.22 20.35 -11.01
C LEU A 7 31.52 19.05 -11.40
N THR A 8 32.27 18.02 -11.80
CA THR A 8 31.67 16.75 -12.25
C THR A 8 31.28 15.85 -11.08
N ALA A 9 32.01 15.92 -9.97
CA ALA A 9 31.73 15.11 -8.78
C ALA A 9 30.50 15.61 -7.98
N PHE A 10 30.23 16.92 -8.00
CA PHE A 10 29.08 17.49 -7.28
C PHE A 10 27.74 17.18 -7.98
N ALA A 11 27.75 17.04 -9.30
CA ALA A 11 26.57 16.65 -10.08
C ALA A 11 26.18 15.17 -9.88
N LEU A 12 27.12 14.29 -9.55
CA LEU A 12 26.81 12.89 -9.22
C LEU A 12 26.27 12.69 -7.80
N PHE A 13 26.55 13.61 -6.87
CA PHE A 13 26.07 13.49 -5.50
C PHE A 13 24.59 13.89 -5.34
N LEU A 14 24.11 14.80 -6.20
CA LEU A 14 22.69 15.19 -6.25
C LEU A 14 21.78 14.12 -6.89
N LEU A 15 22.34 13.13 -7.59
CA LEU A 15 21.57 12.00 -8.13
C LEU A 15 21.36 10.87 -7.11
N ALA A 16 22.15 10.84 -6.02
CA ALA A 16 22.11 9.77 -5.02
C ALA A 16 21.35 10.14 -3.74
N ALA A 17 21.08 11.44 -3.50
CA ALA A 17 20.35 11.91 -2.32
C ALA A 17 18.81 11.82 -2.45
N GLY A 18 18.29 11.32 -3.57
CA GLY A 18 16.87 10.94 -3.72
C GLY A 18 16.55 9.56 -3.15
N ALA A 19 17.54 8.85 -2.60
CA ALA A 19 17.35 7.54 -1.99
C ALA A 19 16.60 7.66 -0.65
N GLN A 20 15.29 7.43 -0.73
CA GLN A 20 14.47 6.84 0.35
C GLN A 20 14.26 7.70 1.61
N ALA A 21 13.62 8.84 1.44
CA ALA A 21 12.56 9.18 2.39
C ALA A 21 11.30 8.40 1.93
N GLN A 22 11.12 7.16 2.41
CA GLN A 22 9.84 6.47 2.23
C GLN A 22 8.74 7.39 2.77
N SER A 23 7.69 7.63 1.96
CA SER A 23 6.56 8.45 2.40
C SER A 23 5.95 7.83 3.66
N ALA A 24 5.23 8.62 4.45
CA ALA A 24 4.53 8.08 5.63
C ALA A 24 3.61 6.90 5.23
N GLY A 25 2.93 7.00 4.08
CA GLY A 25 2.10 5.93 3.53
C GLY A 25 2.87 4.65 3.19
N GLU A 26 4.03 4.75 2.55
CA GLU A 26 4.87 3.58 2.23
C GLU A 26 5.40 2.90 3.50
N ARG A 27 5.78 3.68 4.52
CA ARG A 27 6.19 3.14 5.82
C ARG A 27 5.06 2.40 6.52
N ASP A 28 3.86 2.98 6.54
CA ASP A 28 2.70 2.34 7.12
C ASP A 28 2.30 1.07 6.34
N LEU A 29 2.40 1.06 5.01
CA LEU A 29 2.16 -0.13 4.20
C LEU A 29 3.14 -1.26 4.59
N ALA A 30 4.43 -0.95 4.74
CA ALA A 30 5.43 -1.91 5.15
C ALA A 30 5.16 -2.48 6.55
N LEU A 31 4.84 -1.63 7.53
CA LEU A 31 4.49 -2.05 8.89
C LEU A 31 3.21 -2.91 8.92
N GLY A 32 2.22 -2.57 8.07
CA GLY A 32 1.01 -3.37 7.89
C GLY A 32 1.31 -4.78 7.39
N ARG A 33 2.16 -4.92 6.37
CA ARG A 33 2.60 -6.23 5.85
C ARG A 33 3.40 -7.02 6.89
N GLU A 34 4.25 -6.37 7.67
CA GLU A 34 5.00 -7.01 8.75
C GLU A 34 4.07 -7.54 9.84
N ALA A 35 3.06 -6.76 10.23
CA ALA A 35 2.03 -7.19 11.17
C ALA A 35 1.23 -8.39 10.64
N LEU A 36 0.88 -8.41 9.34
CA LEU A 36 0.25 -9.57 8.70
C LEU A 36 1.13 -10.81 8.73
N ALA A 37 2.44 -10.67 8.51
CA ALA A 37 3.38 -11.78 8.61
C ALA A 37 3.44 -12.37 10.03
N ARG A 38 3.21 -11.53 11.06
CA ARG A 38 3.06 -11.95 12.45
C ARG A 38 1.66 -12.45 12.81
N LYS A 39 0.70 -12.40 11.89
CA LYS A 39 -0.74 -12.65 12.11
C LYS A 39 -1.36 -11.70 13.14
N ASP A 40 -0.77 -10.52 13.33
CA ASP A 40 -1.33 -9.46 14.16
C ASP A 40 -2.30 -8.63 13.31
N HIS A 41 -3.55 -9.09 13.27
CA HIS A 41 -4.58 -8.46 12.44
C HIS A 41 -5.00 -7.07 12.95
N ILE A 42 -4.79 -6.77 14.24
CA ILE A 42 -5.14 -5.45 14.81
C ILE A 42 -4.08 -4.42 14.41
N ALA A 43 -2.80 -4.73 14.58
CA ALA A 43 -1.73 -3.84 14.14
C ALA A 43 -1.72 -3.69 12.61
N ALA A 44 -1.99 -4.78 11.87
CA ALA A 44 -2.14 -4.73 10.42
C ALA A 44 -3.26 -3.77 10.01
N LEU A 45 -4.43 -3.89 10.63
CA LEU A 45 -5.57 -3.02 10.36
C LEU A 45 -5.21 -1.54 10.56
N GLU A 46 -4.55 -1.22 11.67
CA GLU A 46 -4.17 0.14 12.02
C GLU A 46 -3.20 0.74 10.99
N HIS A 47 -2.12 0.04 10.68
CA HIS A 47 -1.11 0.50 9.73
C HIS A 47 -1.66 0.58 8.31
N LEU A 48 -2.39 -0.43 7.84
CA LEU A 48 -2.96 -0.44 6.49
C LEU A 48 -4.01 0.68 6.32
N SER A 49 -4.81 0.96 7.35
CA SER A 49 -5.75 2.10 7.32
C SER A 49 -5.00 3.42 7.15
N ARG A 50 -3.92 3.65 7.91
CA ARG A 50 -3.08 4.85 7.74
C ARG A 50 -2.44 4.94 6.37
N ALA A 51 -1.96 3.82 5.84
CA ALA A 51 -1.37 3.75 4.51
C ALA A 51 -2.38 4.23 3.44
N THR A 52 -3.61 3.71 3.46
CA THR A 52 -4.66 4.11 2.51
C THR A 52 -5.04 5.59 2.57
N GLY A 53 -4.83 6.24 3.71
CA GLY A 53 -5.07 7.68 3.89
C GLY A 53 -3.86 8.58 3.58
N SER A 54 -2.66 8.00 3.46
CA SER A 54 -1.39 8.76 3.35
C SER A 54 -0.66 8.56 2.03
N LEU A 55 -0.98 7.50 1.27
CA LEU A 55 -0.46 7.26 -0.07
C LEU A 55 -1.12 8.22 -1.06
N ASP A 56 -0.32 8.74 -1.99
CA ASP A 56 -0.80 9.64 -3.04
C ASP A 56 -1.42 8.81 -4.19
N PRO A 57 -2.70 9.02 -4.56
CA PRO A 57 -3.35 8.22 -5.60
C PRO A 57 -2.73 8.33 -7.00
N GLU A 58 -2.05 9.43 -7.31
CA GLU A 58 -1.41 9.65 -8.61
C GLU A 58 0.02 9.11 -8.63
N ARG A 59 0.77 9.31 -7.55
CA ARG A 59 2.17 8.86 -7.46
C ARG A 59 2.31 7.41 -7.04
N ASP A 60 1.50 6.98 -6.08
CA ASP A 60 1.64 5.72 -5.34
C ASP A 60 0.49 4.75 -5.66
N ARG A 61 -0.12 4.87 -6.85
CA ARG A 61 -1.33 4.15 -7.25
C ARG A 61 -1.31 2.64 -6.95
N GLU A 62 -0.25 1.95 -7.36
CA GLU A 62 -0.14 0.50 -7.16
C GLU A 62 0.05 0.12 -5.69
N SER A 63 0.83 0.91 -4.94
CA SER A 63 0.96 0.76 -3.49
C SER A 63 -0.37 0.99 -2.77
N LEU A 64 -1.15 1.99 -3.23
CA LEU A 64 -2.48 2.29 -2.69
C LEU A 64 -3.46 1.15 -2.99
N ALA A 65 -3.44 0.61 -4.20
CA ALA A 65 -4.24 -0.55 -4.57
C ALA A 65 -3.91 -1.78 -3.70
N ASP A 66 -2.62 -2.06 -3.47
CA ASP A 66 -2.19 -3.15 -2.57
C ASP A 66 -2.58 -2.87 -1.12
N ALA A 67 -2.42 -1.63 -0.62
CA ALA A 67 -2.82 -1.27 0.73
C ALA A 67 -4.32 -1.55 0.97
N TRP A 68 -5.17 -1.18 0.01
CA TRP A 68 -6.60 -1.51 0.05
C TRP A 68 -6.86 -3.02 -0.01
N LEU A 69 -6.14 -3.76 -0.85
CA LEU A 69 -6.28 -5.23 -0.96
C LEU A 69 -5.96 -5.91 0.37
N GLN A 70 -4.81 -5.57 0.97
CA GLN A 70 -4.37 -6.12 2.25
C GLN A 70 -5.32 -5.72 3.39
N LEU A 71 -5.84 -4.49 3.37
CA LEU A 71 -6.82 -4.05 4.34
C LEU A 71 -8.11 -4.88 4.24
N GLY A 72 -8.58 -5.15 3.03
CA GLY A 72 -9.73 -6.03 2.78
C GLY A 72 -9.49 -7.46 3.28
N LEU A 73 -8.32 -8.04 3.01
CA LEU A 73 -7.95 -9.36 3.53
C LEU A 73 -7.89 -9.39 5.05
N THR A 74 -7.42 -8.31 5.67
CA THR A 74 -7.38 -8.17 7.14
C THR A 74 -8.78 -8.19 7.73
N TYR A 75 -9.70 -7.40 7.16
CA TYR A 75 -11.10 -7.43 7.56
C TYR A 75 -11.74 -8.80 7.36
N LEU A 76 -11.55 -9.43 6.20
CA LEU A 76 -12.23 -10.67 5.84
C LEU A 76 -11.71 -11.88 6.63
N ASN A 77 -10.39 -12.10 6.61
CA ASN A 77 -9.79 -13.32 7.12
C ASN A 77 -9.32 -13.18 8.57
N GLY A 78 -8.91 -11.98 8.96
CA GLY A 78 -8.41 -11.72 10.31
C GLY A 78 -9.50 -11.39 11.32
N LEU A 79 -10.53 -10.66 10.88
CA LEU A 79 -11.54 -10.08 11.78
C LEU A 79 -12.98 -10.54 11.50
N ASP A 80 -13.19 -11.34 10.44
CA ASP A 80 -14.49 -11.81 9.94
C ASP A 80 -15.52 -10.65 9.81
N ARG A 81 -15.07 -9.56 9.19
CA ARG A 81 -15.89 -8.37 8.89
C ARG A 81 -16.07 -8.24 7.38
N PRO A 82 -17.00 -9.00 6.77
CA PRO A 82 -17.13 -9.06 5.32
C PRO A 82 -17.59 -7.74 4.67
N GLU A 83 -18.41 -6.91 5.32
CA GLU A 83 -18.84 -5.62 4.76
C GLU A 83 -17.68 -4.64 4.53
N PRO A 84 -16.84 -4.28 5.54
CA PRO A 84 -15.71 -3.40 5.29
C PRO A 84 -14.66 -4.05 4.39
N ALA A 85 -14.53 -5.39 4.40
CA ALA A 85 -13.68 -6.09 3.46
C ALA A 85 -14.10 -5.84 2.01
N LEU A 86 -15.39 -6.00 1.70
CA LEU A 86 -15.93 -5.72 0.38
C LEU A 86 -15.63 -4.27 -0.05
N GLY A 87 -15.83 -3.30 0.84
CA GLY A 87 -15.54 -1.89 0.55
C GLY A 87 -14.06 -1.66 0.19
N ALA A 88 -13.14 -2.30 0.94
CA ALA A 88 -11.72 -2.22 0.67
C ALA A 88 -11.32 -2.90 -0.65
N PHE A 89 -11.89 -4.07 -0.97
CA PHE A 89 -11.62 -4.75 -2.24
C PHE A 89 -12.11 -3.96 -3.45
N VAL A 90 -13.30 -3.35 -3.35
CA VAL A 90 -13.80 -2.43 -4.40
C VAL A 90 -12.83 -1.27 -4.60
N LYS A 91 -12.34 -0.65 -3.52
CA LYS A 91 -11.35 0.44 -3.63
C LYS A 91 -10.04 -0.01 -4.26
N SER A 92 -9.56 -1.20 -3.92
CA SER A 92 -8.38 -1.78 -4.55
C SER A 92 -8.59 -1.96 -6.06
N ALA A 93 -9.73 -2.52 -6.46
CA ALA A 93 -10.08 -2.77 -7.86
C ALA A 93 -10.25 -1.47 -8.68
N GLU A 94 -10.79 -0.41 -8.06
CA GLU A 94 -10.91 0.91 -8.69
C GLU A 94 -9.54 1.59 -8.88
N THR A 95 -8.53 1.22 -8.09
CA THR A 95 -7.21 1.86 -8.07
C THR A 95 -6.19 1.12 -8.94
N ALA A 96 -6.23 -0.21 -8.97
CA ALA A 96 -5.22 -1.06 -9.60
C ALA A 96 -5.21 -0.96 -11.14
N ALA A 97 -4.03 -1.05 -11.75
CA ALA A 97 -3.93 -1.29 -13.19
C ALA A 97 -4.45 -2.69 -13.60
N SER A 98 -4.34 -3.67 -12.69
CA SER A 98 -4.79 -5.07 -12.88
C SER A 98 -5.70 -5.49 -11.72
N PRO A 99 -7.03 -5.32 -11.84
CA PRO A 99 -7.96 -5.43 -10.72
C PRO A 99 -8.50 -6.84 -10.48
N GLU A 100 -8.07 -7.85 -11.24
CA GLU A 100 -8.68 -9.20 -11.26
C GLU A 100 -8.68 -9.85 -9.88
N SER A 101 -7.56 -9.74 -9.15
CA SER A 101 -7.44 -10.29 -7.81
C SER A 101 -8.36 -9.56 -6.82
N ALA A 102 -8.48 -8.24 -6.94
CA ALA A 102 -9.35 -7.45 -6.07
C ALA A 102 -10.83 -7.77 -6.31
N TRP A 103 -11.25 -7.93 -7.58
CA TRP A 103 -12.63 -8.34 -7.89
C TRP A 103 -12.95 -9.75 -7.42
N LEU A 104 -12.01 -10.69 -7.54
CA LEU A 104 -12.18 -12.03 -6.98
C LEU A 104 -12.48 -11.97 -5.48
N TRP A 105 -11.69 -11.21 -4.71
CA TRP A 105 -11.92 -11.08 -3.27
C TRP A 105 -13.18 -10.30 -2.93
N ALA A 106 -13.56 -9.29 -3.73
CA ALA A 106 -14.84 -8.62 -3.60
C ALA A 106 -16.00 -9.59 -3.75
N SER A 107 -15.96 -10.50 -4.74
CA SER A 107 -16.98 -11.54 -4.91
C SER A 107 -17.03 -12.49 -3.70
N VAL A 108 -15.89 -12.93 -3.15
CA VAL A 108 -15.86 -13.77 -1.95
C VAL A 108 -16.46 -13.05 -0.73
N ALA A 109 -16.16 -11.76 -0.57
CA ALA A 109 -16.74 -10.95 0.51
C ALA A 109 -18.25 -10.78 0.32
N ALA A 110 -18.73 -10.58 -0.92
CA ALA A 110 -20.15 -10.47 -1.24
C ALA A 110 -20.91 -11.79 -0.97
N GLU A 111 -20.33 -12.93 -1.33
CA GLU A 111 -20.89 -14.26 -1.05
C GLU A 111 -21.07 -14.49 0.46
N LYS A 112 -20.07 -14.12 1.28
CA LYS A 112 -20.17 -14.15 2.75
C LYS A 112 -21.29 -13.28 3.30
N LEU A 113 -21.71 -12.26 2.55
CA LEU A 113 -22.85 -11.38 2.88
C LEU A 113 -24.17 -11.87 2.31
N GLY A 114 -24.17 -12.96 1.53
CA GLY A 114 -25.35 -13.51 0.87
C GLY A 114 -25.85 -12.67 -0.32
N ARG A 115 -24.96 -12.00 -1.05
CA ARG A 115 -25.32 -11.17 -2.21
C ARG A 115 -24.32 -11.25 -3.36
#